data_AF-A0A067NU69-F1
#
_entry.id   AF-A0A067NU69-F1
#
_cell.length_a   1.000
_cell.length_b   1.000
_cell.length_c   1.000
_cell.angle_alpha   90.00
_cell.angle_beta   90.00
_cell.angle_gamma   90.00
#
_symmetry.space_group_name_H-M   'P 1'
#
loop_
_entity.id
_entity.type
_entity.pdbx_description
1 polymer ?
#
loop_
_entity_poly.entity_id
_entity_poly.type
_entity_poly.pdbx_seq_one_letter_code
_entity_poly.pdbx_strand_id
1 'polypeptide(L)'
;MLNTKPPDPDKTGLERLYDELIVHIFSYLSYADLCAAQAASRNWYRLASDNHIWKSLYLSAFGRTRLRGARGFVDRTDGRVVRPLPGRAKGHEDTKDWKWMFRISSNWRRGRCNVEQLHEPVEGDTANSEDNCHVLLVGPLIISASAQITSSPVICIYKPAVNADNSPTTTLPCPSAHNLPCSVTTLALDQSHPRASNTLKVVAFLSSGEFLVFDINHEDPAKSTRKLLYVPTHRPGQHRLADRTSPIVQAVYHHPLLISLSKTFQLSIYDLSNNGAQHMQTLSSYTSYPPTSFVLSTPTPTTYKLVMAYAIPVYPSHWTVGATELIIAAHSPSRSSLSESSDPPSPSSVFGPGPLSSPLTVVSSRTARALDVPPGFIDDNKLRLMREQWGRKVARVADTQTDGKWLVLAPAPREMSSDTLHRIASASATPPLRSSTTLQLYRLSLPSAPARPHSTGQSKITFVRYLEGQTSPVCALALADGRCVSLGMNGSIWVWDLENGTGAEVAAPTSIPYHLGWEARPGSVVFDDRRIITADRDGIVVRRFDI
;
A
#
# COMPACT_ATOMS: atom_id res chain seq x y z
N MET A 1 -12.67 -24.60 64.35
CA MET A 1 -13.06 -23.18 64.54
C MET A 1 -12.74 -22.42 63.26
N LEU A 2 -13.73 -22.25 62.40
CA LEU A 2 -13.64 -21.43 61.19
C LEU A 2 -13.68 -19.97 61.61
N ASN A 3 -12.56 -19.28 61.44
CA ASN A 3 -12.42 -17.87 61.80
C ASN A 3 -13.14 -17.03 60.73
N THR A 4 -14.46 -16.91 60.84
CA THR A 4 -15.26 -16.02 59.98
C THR A 4 -15.07 -14.59 60.46
N LYS A 5 -14.17 -13.87 59.80
CA LYS A 5 -14.04 -12.41 59.93
C LYS A 5 -15.42 -11.78 59.65
N PRO A 6 -15.93 -10.86 60.50
CA PRO A 6 -17.24 -10.25 60.29
C PRO A 6 -17.27 -9.49 58.95
N PRO A 7 -18.41 -9.46 58.24
CA PRO A 7 -18.54 -8.73 56.99
C PRO A 7 -18.39 -7.24 57.25
N ASP A 8 -17.41 -6.65 56.57
CA ASP A 8 -17.13 -5.22 56.57
C ASP A 8 -18.37 -4.47 56.02
N PRO A 9 -19.01 -3.58 56.79
CA PRO A 9 -20.27 -2.94 56.41
C PRO A 9 -20.13 -1.98 55.21
N ASP A 10 -18.90 -1.60 54.86
CA ASP A 10 -18.60 -0.66 53.77
C ASP A 10 -18.46 -1.31 52.38
N LYS A 11 -18.57 -2.65 52.27
CA LYS A 11 -18.45 -3.35 50.98
C LYS A 11 -19.80 -3.39 50.26
N THR A 12 -19.86 -2.71 49.12
CA THR A 12 -21.01 -2.75 48.19
C THR A 12 -21.34 -4.19 47.78
N GLY A 13 -22.61 -4.49 47.48
CA GLY A 13 -23.08 -5.86 47.21
C GLY A 13 -22.34 -6.61 46.08
N LEU A 14 -21.75 -5.86 45.13
CA LEU A 14 -20.95 -6.41 44.03
C LEU A 14 -19.55 -6.86 44.47
N GLU A 15 -18.97 -6.26 45.51
CA GLU A 15 -17.65 -6.65 46.04
C GLU A 15 -17.66 -7.98 46.81
N ARG A 16 -18.86 -8.55 47.02
CA ARG A 16 -19.06 -9.87 47.63
C ARG A 16 -19.13 -11.00 46.60
N LEU A 17 -19.23 -10.68 45.30
CA LEU A 17 -19.24 -11.66 44.23
C LEU A 17 -17.82 -12.20 43.96
N TYR A 18 -17.74 -13.44 43.47
CA TYR A 18 -16.49 -13.97 42.93
C TYR A 18 -16.06 -13.20 41.69
N ASP A 19 -14.74 -13.02 41.52
CA ASP A 19 -14.14 -12.31 40.38
C ASP A 19 -14.70 -12.78 39.02
N GLU A 20 -14.91 -14.08 38.84
CA GLU A 20 -15.45 -14.66 37.59
C GLU A 20 -16.87 -14.17 37.27
N LEU A 21 -17.71 -13.96 38.29
CA LEU A 21 -19.05 -13.42 38.10
C LEU A 21 -19.00 -11.94 37.75
N ILE A 22 -18.06 -11.19 38.34
CA ILE A 22 -17.86 -9.78 38.02
C ILE A 22 -17.34 -9.63 36.58
N VAL A 23 -16.37 -10.46 36.16
CA VAL A 23 -15.87 -10.53 34.78
C VAL A 23 -16.99 -10.91 33.81
N HIS A 24 -17.84 -11.87 34.17
CA HIS A 24 -19.00 -12.24 33.38
C HIS A 24 -19.99 -11.08 33.23
N ILE A 25 -20.30 -10.35 34.32
CA ILE A 25 -21.13 -9.13 34.27
C ILE A 25 -20.47 -8.08 33.36
N PHE A 26 -19.17 -7.84 33.53
CA PHE A 26 -18.40 -6.89 32.72
C PHE A 26 -18.35 -7.28 31.24
N SER A 27 -18.49 -8.56 30.89
CA SER A 27 -18.55 -9.01 29.49
C SER A 27 -19.77 -8.50 28.72
N TYR A 28 -20.82 -8.05 29.41
CA TYR A 28 -22.01 -7.44 28.81
C TYR A 28 -21.92 -5.91 28.69
N LEU A 29 -20.88 -5.30 29.26
CA LEU A 29 -20.73 -3.84 29.26
C LEU A 29 -20.13 -3.32 27.94
N SER A 30 -20.49 -2.09 27.58
CA SER A 30 -19.83 -1.40 26.47
C SER A 30 -18.39 -1.03 26.85
N TYR A 31 -17.55 -0.72 25.85
CA TYR A 31 -16.19 -0.24 26.13
C TYR A 31 -16.19 1.04 26.98
N ALA A 32 -17.24 1.88 26.89
CA ALA A 32 -17.36 3.11 27.67
C ALA A 32 -17.64 2.81 29.14
N ASP A 33 -18.57 1.89 29.40
CA ASP A 33 -18.94 1.47 30.75
C ASP A 33 -17.80 0.71 31.43
N LEU A 34 -17.03 -0.09 30.67
CA LEU A 34 -15.81 -0.72 31.19
C LEU A 34 -14.76 0.32 31.61
N CYS A 35 -14.57 1.38 30.83
CA CYS A 35 -13.68 2.48 31.22
C CYS A 35 -14.20 3.22 32.47
N ALA A 36 -15.51 3.40 32.61
CA ALA A 36 -16.10 3.97 33.82
C ALA A 36 -15.92 3.05 35.04
N ALA A 37 -16.13 1.73 34.87
CA ALA A 37 -15.90 0.72 35.90
C ALA A 37 -14.43 0.70 36.37
N GLN A 38 -13.48 0.92 35.46
CA GLN A 38 -12.06 1.02 35.80
C GLN A 38 -11.74 2.19 36.73
N ALA A 39 -12.51 3.27 36.70
CA ALA A 39 -12.32 4.43 37.57
C ALA A 39 -12.94 4.23 38.97
N ALA A 40 -13.77 3.21 39.18
CA ALA A 40 -14.53 3.02 40.42
C ALA A 40 -13.67 2.48 41.58
N SER A 41 -12.81 1.48 41.33
CA SER A 41 -11.91 0.91 42.35
C SER A 41 -10.71 0.21 41.72
N ARG A 42 -9.65 -0.05 42.51
CA ARG A 42 -8.47 -0.82 42.04
C ARG A 42 -8.84 -2.25 41.63
N ASN A 43 -9.78 -2.88 42.33
CA ASN A 43 -10.22 -4.24 41.98
C ASN A 43 -11.01 -4.23 40.66
N TRP A 44 -11.92 -3.26 40.50
CA TRP A 44 -12.68 -3.11 39.26
C TRP A 44 -11.77 -2.73 38.08
N TYR A 45 -10.74 -1.91 38.31
CA TYR A 45 -9.72 -1.62 37.30
C TYR A 45 -9.06 -2.89 36.77
N ARG A 46 -8.66 -3.80 37.67
CA ARG A 46 -8.04 -5.08 37.30
C ARG A 46 -9.01 -5.95 36.50
N LEU A 47 -10.23 -6.14 36.99
CA LEU A 47 -11.23 -7.03 36.39
C LEU A 47 -11.78 -6.48 35.05
N ALA A 48 -12.04 -5.18 34.96
CA ALA A 48 -12.47 -4.52 33.72
C ALA A 48 -11.33 -4.30 32.70
N SER A 49 -10.07 -4.56 33.10
CA SER A 49 -8.92 -4.62 32.19
C SER A 49 -8.61 -6.05 31.73
N ASP A 50 -9.47 -7.02 32.05
CA ASP A 50 -9.28 -8.41 31.63
C ASP A 50 -9.18 -8.54 30.11
N ASN A 51 -8.16 -9.27 29.65
CA ASN A 51 -7.80 -9.34 28.24
C ASN A 51 -8.82 -10.14 27.40
N HIS A 52 -9.58 -11.06 28.01
CA HIS A 52 -10.63 -11.82 27.32
C HIS A 52 -11.87 -10.96 27.04
N ILE A 53 -12.24 -10.08 27.98
CA ILE A 53 -13.32 -9.10 27.76
C ILE A 53 -12.98 -8.22 26.56
N TRP A 54 -11.77 -7.63 26.56
CA TRP A 54 -11.32 -6.77 25.47
C TRP A 54 -11.16 -7.51 24.15
N LYS A 55 -10.75 -8.78 24.17
CA LYS A 55 -10.74 -9.64 22.98
C LYS A 55 -12.13 -9.80 22.38
N SER A 56 -13.11 -10.13 23.21
CA SER A 56 -14.50 -10.32 22.77
C SER A 56 -15.05 -9.04 22.15
N LEU A 57 -14.89 -7.91 22.84
CA LEU A 57 -15.29 -6.59 22.35
C LEU A 57 -14.58 -6.18 21.06
N TYR A 58 -13.29 -6.50 20.94
CA TYR A 58 -12.53 -6.20 19.73
C TYR A 58 -13.05 -7.01 18.54
N LEU A 59 -13.24 -8.32 18.72
CA LEU A 59 -13.71 -9.19 17.66
C LEU A 59 -15.14 -8.85 17.24
N SER A 60 -16.02 -8.49 18.18
CA SER A 60 -17.38 -8.05 17.86
C SER A 60 -17.39 -6.71 17.13
N ALA A 61 -16.53 -5.76 17.53
CA ALA A 61 -16.51 -4.42 16.93
C ALA A 61 -15.77 -4.33 15.59
N PHE A 62 -14.72 -5.14 15.36
CA PHE A 62 -13.81 -4.98 14.22
C PHE A 62 -13.69 -6.25 13.35
N GLY A 63 -14.18 -7.40 13.81
CA GLY A 63 -14.31 -8.62 13.01
C GLY A 63 -12.99 -9.30 12.60
N ARG A 64 -11.85 -8.90 13.15
CA ARG A 64 -10.51 -9.43 12.80
C ARG A 64 -9.67 -9.64 14.04
N THR A 65 -8.66 -10.50 13.96
CA THR A 65 -7.69 -10.76 15.04
C THR A 65 -6.39 -9.96 14.87
N ARG A 66 -6.39 -8.97 13.96
CA ARG A 66 -5.26 -8.11 13.63
C ARG A 66 -5.66 -6.69 13.28
N LEU A 67 -4.72 -5.76 13.47
CA LEU A 67 -4.84 -4.40 12.96
C LEU A 67 -4.78 -4.39 11.43
N ARG A 68 -5.49 -3.44 10.81
CA ARG A 68 -5.44 -3.20 9.37
C ARG A 68 -4.36 -2.20 9.02
N GLY A 69 -3.86 -2.26 7.79
CA GLY A 69 -2.85 -1.34 7.26
C GLY A 69 -1.44 -1.92 7.17
N ALA A 70 -1.21 -3.13 7.67
CA ALA A 70 0.08 -3.79 7.51
C ALA A 70 0.40 -4.04 6.02
N ARG A 71 1.51 -3.48 5.55
CA ARG A 71 2.13 -3.77 4.23
C ARG A 71 3.44 -4.54 4.45
N GLY A 72 3.56 -5.71 3.84
CA GLY A 72 4.77 -6.54 3.91
C GLY A 72 4.95 -7.35 5.22
N PHE A 73 6.07 -8.09 5.29
CA PHE A 73 6.51 -8.86 6.43
C PHE A 73 7.64 -8.11 7.15
N VAL A 74 7.29 -7.22 8.08
CA VAL A 74 8.25 -6.77 9.10
C VAL A 74 7.73 -7.30 10.43
N ASP A 75 8.32 -8.40 10.90
CA ASP A 75 8.20 -8.78 12.31
C ASP A 75 8.80 -7.63 13.14
N ARG A 76 7.99 -7.05 14.02
CA ARG A 76 8.41 -5.95 14.90
C ARG A 76 9.06 -6.54 16.16
N THR A 77 10.16 -5.93 16.59
CA THR A 77 10.90 -6.27 17.81
C THR A 77 10.23 -5.75 19.11
N ASP A 78 9.08 -5.07 19.03
CA ASP A 78 8.35 -4.52 20.19
C ASP A 78 7.64 -5.58 21.06
N GLY A 79 7.83 -6.89 20.83
CA GLY A 79 7.17 -7.97 21.59
C GLY A 79 5.63 -7.97 21.52
N ARG A 80 5.05 -7.25 20.55
CA ARG A 80 3.59 -7.13 20.35
C ARG A 80 3.24 -7.62 18.96
N VAL A 81 3.46 -8.90 18.74
CA VAL A 81 3.32 -9.57 17.45
C VAL A 81 1.85 -9.78 17.11
N VAL A 82 1.36 -9.07 16.10
CA VAL A 82 0.06 -9.35 15.49
C VAL A 82 0.25 -10.28 14.29
N ARG A 83 0.69 -11.52 14.55
CA ARG A 83 0.69 -12.57 13.54
C ARG A 83 -0.76 -13.02 13.26
N PRO A 84 -1.14 -13.25 11.99
CA PRO A 84 -2.27 -14.10 11.67
C PRO A 84 -1.97 -15.51 12.18
N LEU A 85 -2.92 -16.12 12.88
CA LEU A 85 -2.75 -17.39 13.58
C LEU A 85 -2.16 -18.49 12.66
N PRO A 86 -1.00 -19.08 12.98
CA PRO A 86 -0.66 -20.41 12.49
C PRO A 86 -1.44 -21.45 13.30
N GLY A 87 -1.92 -22.49 12.62
CA GLY A 87 -2.61 -23.61 13.23
C GLY A 87 -1.78 -24.31 14.31
N ARG A 88 -2.45 -24.60 15.42
CA ARG A 88 -2.15 -25.63 16.45
C ARG A 88 -0.76 -25.60 17.11
N ALA A 89 -0.72 -24.81 18.18
CA ALA A 89 -0.05 -25.05 19.48
C ALA A 89 1.48 -25.00 19.62
N LYS A 90 1.89 -24.12 20.56
CA LYS A 90 3.04 -24.07 21.50
C LYS A 90 3.76 -22.73 21.37
N GLY A 91 4.05 -21.94 22.40
CA GLY A 91 3.80 -21.99 23.83
C GLY A 91 4.44 -20.74 24.45
N HIS A 92 3.72 -20.05 25.33
CA HIS A 92 4.19 -19.08 26.33
C HIS A 92 5.12 -17.91 25.90
N GLU A 93 4.69 -17.03 24.99
CA GLU A 93 5.12 -15.61 24.90
C GLU A 93 4.14 -14.85 23.97
N ASP A 94 3.92 -13.56 24.21
CA ASP A 94 3.08 -12.61 23.43
C ASP A 94 1.54 -12.73 23.55
N THR A 95 1.01 -12.51 24.75
CA THR A 95 -0.43 -12.19 24.93
C THR A 95 -0.74 -10.87 24.22
N LYS A 96 -1.42 -10.94 23.06
CA LYS A 96 -1.94 -9.75 22.36
C LYS A 96 -2.71 -8.86 23.35
N ASP A 97 -2.32 -7.60 23.45
CA ASP A 97 -3.03 -6.59 24.25
C ASP A 97 -4.28 -6.14 23.48
N TRP A 98 -5.41 -6.78 23.76
CA TRP A 98 -6.66 -6.51 23.04
C TRP A 98 -7.24 -5.14 23.39
N LYS A 99 -6.96 -4.62 24.59
CA LYS A 99 -7.38 -3.26 24.99
C LYS A 99 -6.64 -2.22 24.14
N TRP A 100 -5.33 -2.39 23.98
CA TRP A 100 -4.54 -1.55 23.08
C TRP A 100 -4.98 -1.68 21.62
N MET A 101 -5.22 -2.91 21.12
CA MET A 101 -5.74 -3.13 19.76
C MET A 101 -7.10 -2.47 19.54
N PHE A 102 -7.98 -2.51 20.54
CA PHE A 102 -9.26 -1.80 20.52
C PHE A 102 -9.05 -0.30 20.46
N ARG A 103 -8.18 0.26 21.31
CA ARG A 103 -7.89 1.70 21.36
C ARG A 103 -7.41 2.23 20.02
N ILE A 104 -6.36 1.63 19.45
CA ILE A 104 -5.82 2.07 18.15
C ILE A 104 -6.85 1.92 17.03
N SER A 105 -7.62 0.82 16.99
CA SER A 105 -8.66 0.64 15.97
C SER A 105 -9.82 1.63 16.13
N SER A 106 -10.12 2.03 17.37
CA SER A 106 -11.07 3.09 17.70
C SER A 106 -10.57 4.47 17.29
N ASN A 107 -9.28 4.74 17.50
CA ASN A 107 -8.60 5.96 17.05
C ASN A 107 -8.68 6.10 15.53
N TRP A 108 -8.34 5.03 14.78
CA TRP A 108 -8.52 4.97 13.33
C TRP A 108 -9.96 5.21 12.90
N ARG A 109 -10.94 4.57 13.56
CA ARG A 109 -12.37 4.73 13.24
C ARG A 109 -12.87 6.16 13.46
N ARG A 110 -12.23 6.94 14.33
CA ARG A 110 -12.61 8.32 14.68
C ARG A 110 -11.69 9.37 14.08
N GLY A 111 -10.65 8.97 13.35
CA GLY A 111 -9.60 9.86 12.86
C GLY A 111 -8.78 10.55 13.96
N ARG A 112 -8.73 10.00 15.17
CA ARG A 112 -7.95 10.57 16.28
C ARG A 112 -6.49 10.13 16.19
N CYS A 113 -5.57 11.07 16.13
CA CYS A 113 -4.14 10.80 16.08
C CYS A 113 -3.33 11.90 16.76
N ASN A 114 -2.10 11.59 17.17
CA ASN A 114 -1.07 12.59 17.43
C ASN A 114 -0.41 12.99 16.10
N VAL A 115 0.01 14.24 15.97
CA VAL A 115 0.61 14.80 14.75
C VAL A 115 2.03 15.27 15.07
N GLU A 116 3.00 14.85 14.26
CA GLU A 116 4.41 15.21 14.35
C GLU A 116 4.91 15.63 12.96
N GLN A 117 5.65 16.72 12.87
CA GLN A 117 6.27 17.17 11.61
C GLN A 117 7.75 16.80 11.61
N LEU A 118 8.23 16.23 10.51
CA LEU A 118 9.64 15.93 10.30
C LEU A 118 10.31 17.09 9.56
N HIS A 119 11.54 17.40 9.95
CA HIS A 119 12.34 18.42 9.29
C HIS A 119 13.16 17.78 8.18
N GLU A 120 13.01 18.28 6.96
CA GLU A 120 13.93 17.93 5.87
C GLU A 120 15.23 18.72 6.02
N PRO A 121 16.40 18.13 5.67
CA PRO A 121 17.65 18.86 5.65
C PRO A 121 17.56 19.97 4.60
N VAL A 122 17.67 21.23 5.04
CA VAL A 122 17.60 22.41 4.16
C VAL A 122 18.90 22.50 3.37
N GLU A 123 18.88 22.14 2.09
CA GLU A 123 19.96 22.47 1.16
C GLU A 123 19.57 23.69 0.31
N GLY A 124 20.00 24.88 0.77
CA GLY A 124 20.04 26.12 -0.03
C GLY A 124 18.75 26.96 -0.08
N ASP A 125 18.94 28.29 -0.15
CA ASP A 125 17.89 29.31 -0.35
C ASP A 125 17.10 29.07 -1.64
N THR A 126 16.10 28.20 -1.62
CA THR A 126 15.07 28.14 -2.66
C THR A 126 13.71 28.05 -2.02
N ALA A 127 13.16 29.21 -1.65
CA ALA A 127 11.79 29.39 -1.16
C ALA A 127 10.67 29.04 -2.18
N ASN A 128 10.99 28.27 -3.23
CA ASN A 128 10.13 27.97 -4.38
C ASN A 128 10.19 26.49 -4.81
N SER A 129 10.50 25.52 -3.92
CA SER A 129 10.44 24.11 -4.31
C SER A 129 8.98 23.63 -4.39
N GLU A 130 8.46 23.58 -5.62
CA GLU A 130 7.17 22.93 -5.92
C GLU A 130 7.25 21.39 -5.93
N ASP A 131 8.40 20.84 -5.51
CA ASP A 131 8.81 19.48 -5.79
C ASP A 131 8.16 18.46 -4.86
N ASN A 132 7.73 17.33 -5.44
CA ASN A 132 7.11 16.24 -4.73
C ASN A 132 8.15 15.51 -3.84
N CYS A 133 7.71 14.91 -2.75
CA CYS A 133 8.57 14.07 -1.92
C CYS A 133 8.03 12.65 -1.86
N HIS A 134 8.89 11.67 -2.15
CA HIS A 134 8.56 10.25 -2.07
C HIS A 134 8.80 9.76 -0.65
N VAL A 135 7.79 9.13 -0.04
CA VAL A 135 7.89 8.55 1.30
C VAL A 135 7.66 7.05 1.29
N LEU A 136 8.40 6.33 2.13
CA LEU A 136 8.32 4.88 2.30
C LEU A 136 8.43 4.51 3.78
N LEU A 137 7.56 3.61 4.21
CA LEU A 137 7.58 3.03 5.55
C LEU A 137 8.43 1.77 5.58
N VAL A 138 9.41 1.72 6.48
CA VAL A 138 10.35 0.59 6.62
C VAL A 138 10.42 0.17 8.09
N GLY A 139 9.46 -0.67 8.51
CA GLY A 139 9.32 -1.04 9.92
C GLY A 139 9.07 0.20 10.80
N PRO A 140 9.93 0.49 11.81
CA PRO A 140 9.82 1.71 12.60
C PRO A 140 10.36 2.96 11.88
N LEU A 141 11.18 2.78 10.84
CA LEU A 141 11.82 3.87 10.10
C LEU A 141 10.87 4.51 9.09
N ILE A 142 11.21 5.73 8.71
CA ILE A 142 10.60 6.46 7.60
C ILE A 142 11.73 6.81 6.66
N ILE A 143 11.56 6.55 5.37
CA ILE A 143 12.50 6.96 4.33
C ILE A 143 11.79 8.02 3.48
N SER A 144 12.48 9.13 3.23
CA SER A 144 12.04 10.13 2.26
C SER A 144 13.07 10.34 1.16
N ALA A 145 12.62 10.83 0.02
CA ALA A 145 13.47 11.23 -1.10
C ALA A 145 12.79 12.36 -1.88
N SER A 146 13.49 13.48 -2.04
CA SER A 146 13.00 14.59 -2.87
C SER A 146 12.96 14.20 -4.35
N ALA A 147 11.91 14.61 -5.06
CA ALA A 147 11.81 14.50 -6.51
C ALA A 147 12.52 15.64 -7.25
N GLN A 148 13.15 16.56 -6.51
CA GLN A 148 13.95 17.65 -7.06
C GLN A 148 15.18 17.10 -7.81
N ILE A 149 15.46 17.69 -8.97
CA ILE A 149 16.63 17.33 -9.78
C ILE A 149 17.87 17.99 -9.15
N THR A 150 18.81 17.17 -8.71
CA THR A 150 20.07 17.63 -8.08
C THR A 150 21.26 16.84 -8.62
N SER A 151 22.47 17.37 -8.45
CA SER A 151 23.72 16.65 -8.78
C SER A 151 24.03 15.52 -7.79
N SER A 152 23.46 15.59 -6.59
CA SER A 152 23.67 14.66 -5.48
C SER A 152 22.34 14.30 -4.81
N PRO A 153 21.44 13.56 -5.47
CA PRO A 153 20.20 13.15 -4.84
C PRO A 153 20.48 12.21 -3.68
N VAL A 154 19.66 12.30 -2.63
CA VAL A 154 19.82 11.53 -1.39
C VAL A 154 18.50 10.88 -0.99
N ILE A 155 18.58 9.81 -0.21
CA ILE A 155 17.45 9.33 0.60
C ILE A 155 17.72 9.64 2.07
N CYS A 156 16.72 10.20 2.75
CA CYS A 156 16.77 10.57 4.15
C CYS A 156 16.09 9.49 4.99
N ILE A 157 16.72 9.07 6.08
CA ILE A 157 16.20 8.03 6.98
C ILE A 157 15.90 8.65 8.33
N TYR A 158 14.66 8.51 8.79
CA TYR A 158 14.19 9.03 10.06
C TYR A 158 13.86 7.89 11.01
N LYS A 159 14.30 8.06 12.27
CA LYS A 159 13.87 7.26 13.42
C LYS A 159 13.24 8.19 14.46
N PRO A 160 11.92 8.48 14.35
CA PRO A 160 11.28 9.55 15.13
C PRO A 160 11.34 9.42 16.66
N ALA A 161 11.59 8.22 17.20
CA ALA A 161 11.71 8.03 18.65
C ALA A 161 13.11 8.39 19.21
N VAL A 162 14.11 8.57 18.35
CA VAL A 162 15.51 8.77 18.76
C VAL A 162 15.91 10.25 18.70
N ASN A 163 15.42 10.97 17.69
CA ASN A 163 15.81 12.35 17.41
C ASN A 163 14.71 13.32 17.90
N ALA A 164 14.98 14.07 18.96
CA ALA A 164 14.03 15.03 19.54
C ALA A 164 13.75 16.24 18.62
N ASP A 165 14.65 16.52 17.68
CA ASP A 165 14.56 17.59 16.68
C ASP A 165 13.82 17.16 15.40
N ASN A 166 13.35 15.91 15.31
CA ASN A 166 12.71 15.31 14.14
C ASN A 166 13.54 15.44 12.84
N SER A 167 14.87 15.56 12.96
CA SER A 167 15.81 15.58 11.83
C SER A 167 16.12 14.16 11.33
N PRO A 168 16.61 14.00 10.08
CA PRO A 168 17.02 12.70 9.59
C PRO A 168 18.16 12.12 10.45
N THR A 169 18.04 10.85 10.81
CA THR A 169 19.08 10.11 11.54
C THR A 169 20.28 9.82 10.64
N THR A 170 20.06 9.66 9.33
CA THR A 170 21.11 9.44 8.34
C THR A 170 20.61 9.78 6.95
N THR A 171 21.53 10.19 6.07
CA THR A 171 21.28 10.42 4.64
C THR A 171 22.16 9.50 3.81
N LEU A 172 21.59 8.83 2.80
CA LEU A 172 22.34 7.97 1.90
C LEU A 172 22.37 8.58 0.49
N PRO A 173 23.57 8.76 -0.11
CA PRO A 173 23.68 9.33 -1.44
C PRO A 173 23.23 8.35 -2.52
N CYS A 174 22.59 8.90 -3.56
CA CYS A 174 22.11 8.19 -4.73
C CYS A 174 22.82 8.68 -6.00
N PRO A 175 24.16 8.50 -6.12
CA PRO A 175 24.90 9.04 -7.25
C PRO A 175 24.49 8.36 -8.57
N SER A 176 24.39 9.15 -9.64
CA SER A 176 24.28 8.66 -11.01
C SER A 176 25.66 8.29 -11.55
N ALA A 177 25.80 7.17 -12.27
CA ALA A 177 27.04 6.81 -12.95
C ALA A 177 27.40 7.79 -14.07
N HIS A 178 26.41 8.54 -14.59
CA HIS A 178 26.60 9.51 -15.65
C HIS A 178 27.02 10.90 -15.15
N ASN A 179 27.07 11.12 -13.83
CA ASN A 179 27.35 12.43 -13.20
C ASN A 179 26.45 13.57 -13.73
N LEU A 180 25.25 13.24 -14.19
CA LEU A 180 24.24 14.21 -14.62
C LEU A 180 23.28 14.49 -13.47
N PRO A 181 22.75 15.73 -13.36
CA PRO A 181 21.69 16.02 -12.41
C PRO A 181 20.49 15.09 -12.62
N CYS A 182 20.03 14.46 -11.55
CA CYS A 182 18.91 13.53 -11.56
C CYS A 182 18.11 13.65 -10.27
N SER A 183 16.95 13.02 -10.23
CA SER A 183 16.07 13.00 -9.06
C SER A 183 15.66 11.57 -8.76
N VAL A 184 15.25 11.32 -7.50
CA VAL A 184 14.61 10.06 -7.15
C VAL A 184 13.16 10.11 -7.65
N THR A 185 12.75 9.07 -8.36
CA THR A 185 11.43 9.00 -9.03
C THR A 185 10.46 8.03 -8.37
N THR A 186 10.99 6.99 -7.71
CA THR A 186 10.21 6.07 -6.88
C THR A 186 11.13 5.28 -5.96
N LEU A 187 10.56 4.78 -4.87
CA LEU A 187 11.19 3.89 -3.90
C LEU A 187 10.43 2.56 -3.83
N ALA A 188 11.11 1.45 -3.51
CA ALA A 188 10.48 0.16 -3.24
C ALA A 188 11.16 -0.57 -2.07
N LEU A 189 10.36 -1.05 -1.13
CA LEU A 189 10.81 -1.92 -0.03
C LEU A 189 10.77 -3.40 -0.46
N ASP A 190 11.77 -4.16 -0.06
CA ASP A 190 11.77 -5.62 -0.14
C ASP A 190 10.70 -6.22 0.78
N GLN A 191 9.75 -6.92 0.17
CA GLN A 191 8.66 -7.57 0.87
C GLN A 191 8.97 -9.01 1.26
N SER A 192 10.15 -9.54 0.92
CA SER A 192 10.58 -10.88 1.32
C SER A 192 10.84 -10.95 2.83
N HIS A 193 10.69 -12.15 3.41
CA HIS A 193 10.94 -12.35 4.84
C HIS A 193 12.40 -11.98 5.20
N PRO A 194 12.64 -11.01 6.10
CA PRO A 194 13.97 -10.71 6.60
C PRO A 194 14.54 -11.98 7.22
N ARG A 195 15.58 -12.53 6.63
CA ARG A 195 16.23 -13.76 7.12
C ARG A 195 17.01 -13.45 8.39
N ALA A 196 16.36 -13.38 9.56
CA ALA A 196 17.01 -13.10 10.86
C ALA A 196 18.01 -11.91 10.84
N SER A 197 17.92 -11.03 9.84
CA SER A 197 18.91 -10.00 9.55
C SER A 197 18.35 -8.67 10.01
N ASN A 198 19.18 -7.89 10.70
CA ASN A 198 18.78 -6.55 11.14
C ASN A 198 18.70 -5.53 9.99
N THR A 199 18.80 -5.99 8.75
CA THR A 199 18.76 -5.18 7.54
C THR A 199 17.53 -5.48 6.68
N LEU A 200 17.01 -4.43 6.06
CA LEU A 200 15.92 -4.45 5.08
C LEU A 200 16.43 -3.87 3.76
N LYS A 201 16.02 -4.45 2.64
CA LYS A 201 16.47 -3.97 1.33
C LYS A 201 15.53 -2.91 0.77
N VAL A 202 16.07 -1.79 0.33
CA VAL A 202 15.32 -0.70 -0.30
C VAL A 202 15.93 -0.37 -1.65
N VAL A 203 15.08 -0.15 -2.65
CA VAL A 203 15.49 0.23 -4.00
C VAL A 203 15.08 1.68 -4.25
N ALA A 204 16.00 2.50 -4.75
CA ALA A 204 15.72 3.86 -5.22
C ALA A 204 15.96 3.97 -6.73
N PHE A 205 14.97 4.47 -7.46
CA PHE A 205 15.05 4.65 -8.90
C PHE A 205 15.32 6.11 -9.25
N LEU A 206 16.28 6.35 -10.13
CA LEU A 206 16.65 7.69 -10.57
C LEU A 206 15.93 8.06 -11.88
N SER A 207 15.78 9.37 -12.11
CA SER A 207 15.24 9.89 -13.37
C SER A 207 16.13 9.57 -14.59
N SER A 208 17.41 9.23 -14.38
CA SER A 208 18.30 8.66 -15.41
C SER A 208 17.92 7.24 -15.85
N GLY A 209 17.06 6.56 -15.09
CA GLY A 209 16.67 5.16 -15.28
C GLY A 209 17.59 4.13 -14.63
N GLU A 210 18.63 4.61 -13.95
CA GLU A 210 19.42 3.81 -13.02
C GLU A 210 18.62 3.50 -11.75
N PHE A 211 19.01 2.45 -11.04
CA PHE A 211 18.51 2.23 -9.69
C PHE A 211 19.59 1.72 -8.75
N LEU A 212 19.43 2.04 -7.48
CA LEU A 212 20.33 1.65 -6.41
C LEU A 212 19.60 0.73 -5.43
N VAL A 213 20.28 -0.30 -4.95
CA VAL A 213 19.78 -1.17 -3.87
C VAL A 213 20.59 -0.90 -2.61
N PHE A 214 19.91 -0.60 -1.51
CA PHE A 214 20.48 -0.35 -0.20
C PHE A 214 20.07 -1.45 0.78
N ASP A 215 20.98 -1.81 1.68
CA ASP A 215 20.67 -2.53 2.92
C ASP A 215 20.53 -1.50 4.04
N ILE A 216 19.31 -1.32 4.52
CA ILE A 216 18.94 -0.39 5.59
C ILE A 216 18.93 -1.13 6.92
N ASN A 217 19.78 -0.72 7.86
CA ASN A 217 19.76 -1.29 9.20
C ASN A 217 18.67 -0.58 10.04
N HIS A 218 17.72 -1.35 10.58
CA HIS A 218 16.58 -0.77 11.29
C HIS A 218 16.87 -0.41 12.76
N GLU A 219 17.87 -1.05 13.37
CA GLU A 219 18.30 -0.74 14.73
C GLU A 219 19.21 0.50 14.74
N ASP A 220 20.19 0.51 13.85
CA ASP A 220 21.20 1.54 13.71
C ASP A 220 21.27 2.04 12.25
N PRO A 221 20.45 3.04 11.88
CA PRO A 221 20.38 3.55 10.52
C PRO A 221 21.72 4.00 9.94
N ALA A 222 22.69 4.42 10.77
CA ALA A 222 24.01 4.85 10.32
C ALA A 222 24.84 3.70 9.72
N LYS A 223 24.52 2.45 10.04
CA LYS A 223 25.14 1.25 9.46
C LYS A 223 24.53 0.83 8.12
N SER A 224 23.63 1.63 7.56
CA SER A 224 23.02 1.34 6.26
C SER A 224 24.04 1.49 5.13
N THR A 225 23.99 0.61 4.14
CA THR A 225 24.99 0.56 3.05
C THR A 225 24.35 0.38 1.69
N ARG A 226 24.95 0.97 0.65
CA ARG A 226 24.62 0.67 -0.74
C ARG A 226 25.20 -0.69 -1.13
N LYS A 227 24.39 -1.55 -1.77
CA LYS A 227 24.80 -2.88 -2.25
C LYS A 227 24.96 -2.96 -3.76
N LEU A 228 24.09 -2.29 -4.52
CA LEU A 228 24.06 -2.40 -5.97
C LEU A 228 23.76 -1.05 -6.61
N LEU A 229 24.38 -0.80 -7.76
CA LEU A 229 23.99 0.22 -8.73
C LEU A 229 23.74 -0.50 -10.06
N TYR A 230 22.52 -0.41 -10.56
CA TYR A 230 22.17 -0.88 -11.90
C TYR A 230 22.19 0.29 -12.88
N VAL A 231 22.96 0.13 -13.95
CA VAL A 231 23.01 1.07 -15.07
C VAL A 231 22.38 0.40 -16.29
N PRO A 232 21.32 0.98 -16.88
CA PRO A 232 20.71 0.47 -18.10
C PRO A 232 21.72 0.38 -19.24
N THR A 233 21.71 -0.73 -19.99
CA THR A 233 22.50 -0.85 -21.21
C THR A 233 21.81 -0.10 -22.36
N HIS A 234 22.46 0.95 -22.85
CA HIS A 234 22.02 1.66 -24.05
C HIS A 234 22.61 1.00 -25.30
N ARG A 235 21.80 0.87 -26.37
CA ARG A 235 22.35 0.46 -27.66
C ARG A 235 23.26 1.59 -28.20
N PRO A 236 24.44 1.26 -28.74
CA PRO A 236 25.29 2.25 -29.39
C PRO A 236 24.51 3.00 -30.46
N GLY A 237 24.52 4.35 -30.40
CA GLY A 237 23.81 5.23 -31.34
C GLY A 237 22.42 5.70 -30.91
N GLN A 238 21.90 5.25 -29.76
CA GLN A 238 20.62 5.74 -29.22
C GLN A 238 20.86 6.85 -28.18
N HIS A 239 20.71 8.11 -28.59
CA HIS A 239 20.94 9.29 -27.73
C HIS A 239 19.77 9.60 -26.78
N ARG A 240 18.68 8.84 -26.84
CA ARG A 240 17.52 8.96 -25.93
C ARG A 240 17.54 7.86 -24.89
N LEU A 241 17.21 8.22 -23.65
CA LEU A 241 16.91 7.27 -22.59
C LEU A 241 15.84 6.28 -23.08
N ALA A 242 16.01 4.99 -22.79
CA ALA A 242 15.06 4.00 -23.25
C ALA A 242 13.71 4.22 -22.55
N ASP A 243 12.61 4.24 -23.32
CA ASP A 243 11.24 4.38 -22.81
C ASP A 243 10.92 3.39 -21.68
N ARG A 244 11.62 2.26 -21.67
CA ARG A 244 11.54 1.21 -20.65
C ARG A 244 12.05 1.63 -19.27
N THR A 245 13.11 2.43 -19.23
CA THR A 245 13.90 2.63 -18.02
C THR A 245 13.76 4.01 -17.42
N SER A 246 13.23 5.01 -18.14
CA SER A 246 13.14 6.37 -17.61
C SER A 246 11.89 7.14 -18.04
N PRO A 247 11.25 7.91 -17.13
CA PRO A 247 11.35 7.77 -15.67
C PRO A 247 10.54 6.55 -15.21
N ILE A 248 11.00 5.88 -14.15
CA ILE A 248 10.22 4.83 -13.47
C ILE A 248 9.23 5.50 -12.51
N VAL A 249 7.95 5.17 -12.64
CA VAL A 249 6.86 5.79 -11.86
C VAL A 249 6.32 4.89 -10.75
N GLN A 250 6.62 3.59 -10.80
CA GLN A 250 6.17 2.63 -9.80
C GLN A 250 7.12 1.42 -9.79
N ALA A 251 7.36 0.85 -8.62
CA ALA A 251 8.12 -0.38 -8.47
C ALA A 251 7.62 -1.23 -7.30
N VAL A 252 7.82 -2.54 -7.38
CA VAL A 252 7.62 -3.48 -6.27
C VAL A 252 8.77 -4.47 -6.21
N TYR A 253 9.14 -4.85 -5.00
CA TYR A 253 10.30 -5.69 -4.76
C TYR A 253 9.98 -6.81 -3.77
N HIS A 254 10.34 -8.03 -4.13
CA HIS A 254 10.39 -9.17 -3.24
C HIS A 254 11.58 -10.01 -3.66
N HIS A 255 12.67 -9.97 -2.88
CA HIS A 255 13.91 -10.61 -3.28
C HIS A 255 13.72 -12.09 -3.67
N PRO A 256 14.28 -12.53 -4.82
CA PRO A 256 15.12 -11.78 -5.77
C PRO A 256 14.37 -11.00 -6.87
N LEU A 257 13.04 -11.03 -6.93
CA LEU A 257 12.24 -10.42 -7.98
C LEU A 257 12.03 -8.90 -7.76
N LEU A 258 12.52 -8.09 -8.69
CA LEU A 258 12.23 -6.65 -8.77
C LEU A 258 11.42 -6.35 -10.03
N ILE A 259 10.34 -5.58 -9.88
CA ILE A 259 9.49 -5.16 -11.00
C ILE A 259 9.39 -3.64 -11.00
N SER A 260 9.60 -3.03 -12.15
CA SER A 260 9.44 -1.59 -12.36
C SER A 260 8.47 -1.27 -13.48
N LEU A 261 7.87 -0.08 -13.44
CA LEU A 261 7.00 0.45 -14.47
C LEU A 261 7.47 1.84 -14.89
N SER A 262 7.70 2.04 -16.18
CA SER A 262 8.02 3.34 -16.72
C SER A 262 6.78 4.22 -16.91
N LYS A 263 7.00 5.54 -17.03
CA LYS A 263 5.95 6.51 -17.39
C LYS A 263 5.26 6.21 -18.72
N THR A 264 5.94 5.52 -19.64
CA THR A 264 5.40 5.06 -20.93
C THR A 264 4.70 3.70 -20.85
N PHE A 265 4.44 3.22 -19.63
CA PHE A 265 3.70 1.98 -19.36
C PHE A 265 4.41 0.69 -19.79
N GLN A 266 5.75 0.68 -19.72
CA GLN A 266 6.55 -0.53 -19.92
C GLN A 266 6.89 -1.16 -18.57
N LEU A 267 6.43 -2.39 -18.36
CA LEU A 267 6.67 -3.17 -17.16
C LEU A 267 7.93 -4.02 -17.34
N SER A 268 8.95 -3.81 -16.51
CA SER A 268 10.21 -4.54 -16.59
C SER A 268 10.40 -5.46 -15.38
N ILE A 269 10.80 -6.70 -15.65
CA ILE A 269 11.08 -7.72 -14.64
C ILE A 269 12.59 -7.92 -14.55
N TYR A 270 13.11 -7.90 -13.32
CA TYR A 270 14.52 -8.09 -13.00
C TYR A 270 14.72 -9.20 -11.97
N ASP A 271 15.80 -9.95 -12.11
CA ASP A 271 16.30 -10.91 -11.13
C ASP A 271 17.53 -10.34 -10.42
N LEU A 272 17.49 -10.31 -9.08
CA LEU A 272 18.52 -9.80 -8.19
C LEU A 272 19.27 -10.89 -7.37
N SER A 273 19.15 -12.16 -7.74
CA SER A 273 19.70 -13.30 -6.95
C SER A 273 21.24 -13.33 -6.83
N ASN A 274 21.98 -12.83 -7.83
CA ASN A 274 23.44 -12.96 -7.93
C ASN A 274 24.22 -11.68 -7.58
N ASN A 275 23.74 -10.87 -6.62
CA ASN A 275 24.33 -9.56 -6.27
C ASN A 275 24.46 -8.59 -7.46
N GLY A 276 23.73 -8.84 -8.54
CA GLY A 276 23.62 -8.01 -9.73
C GLY A 276 22.16 -7.86 -10.10
N ALA A 277 21.88 -7.05 -11.12
CA ALA A 277 20.53 -6.89 -11.65
C ALA A 277 20.49 -7.37 -13.10
N GLN A 278 19.80 -8.49 -13.34
CA GLN A 278 19.58 -9.01 -14.68
C GLN A 278 18.17 -8.66 -15.14
N HIS A 279 18.05 -8.01 -16.29
CA HIS A 279 16.75 -7.79 -16.93
C HIS A 279 16.27 -9.10 -17.58
N MET A 280 15.03 -9.51 -17.26
CA MET A 280 14.48 -10.82 -17.67
C MET A 280 13.40 -10.68 -18.75
N GLN A 281 12.47 -9.74 -18.58
CA GLN A 281 11.33 -9.57 -19.48
C GLN A 281 10.83 -8.13 -19.46
N THR A 282 10.28 -7.66 -20.59
CA THR A 282 9.52 -6.41 -20.65
C THR A 282 8.13 -6.70 -21.19
N LEU A 283 7.09 -6.13 -20.59
CA LEU A 283 5.71 -6.17 -21.07
C LEU A 283 5.21 -4.76 -21.35
N SER A 284 4.39 -4.61 -22.38
CA SER A 284 3.81 -3.33 -22.79
C SER A 284 2.28 -3.45 -22.91
N SER A 285 1.56 -2.35 -22.67
CA SER A 285 0.12 -2.28 -22.90
C SER A 285 -0.24 -1.00 -23.65
N TYR A 286 -1.15 -1.13 -24.63
CA TYR A 286 -1.74 0.00 -25.35
C TYR A 286 -3.05 0.50 -24.74
N THR A 287 -3.58 -0.22 -23.74
CA THR A 287 -4.93 0.03 -23.21
C THR A 287 -4.94 0.31 -21.72
N SER A 288 -3.76 0.54 -21.16
CA SER A 288 -3.51 0.74 -19.73
C SER A 288 -2.69 1.99 -19.55
N TYR A 289 -3.09 2.85 -18.61
CA TYR A 289 -2.53 4.18 -18.44
C TYR A 289 -2.40 4.53 -16.95
N PRO A 290 -1.47 5.44 -16.58
CA PRO A 290 -1.42 5.96 -15.23
C PRO A 290 -2.68 6.75 -14.88
N PRO A 291 -3.01 6.92 -13.59
CA PRO A 291 -2.29 6.43 -12.40
C PRO A 291 -2.32 4.90 -12.24
N THR A 292 -1.38 4.33 -11.48
CA THR A 292 -1.23 2.88 -11.30
C THR A 292 -0.81 2.47 -9.89
N SER A 293 -1.24 1.28 -9.46
CA SER A 293 -0.81 0.68 -8.20
C SER A 293 -0.47 -0.79 -8.36
N PHE A 294 0.44 -1.28 -7.50
CA PHE A 294 0.93 -2.66 -7.49
C PHE A 294 0.73 -3.32 -6.15
N VAL A 295 0.40 -4.61 -6.18
CA VAL A 295 0.42 -5.51 -5.04
C VAL A 295 1.16 -6.78 -5.47
N LEU A 296 2.30 -7.03 -4.83
CA LEU A 296 3.08 -8.23 -5.03
C LEU A 296 2.82 -9.20 -3.89
N SER A 297 2.68 -10.47 -4.22
CA SER A 297 2.50 -11.56 -3.26
C SER A 297 3.22 -12.81 -3.74
N THR A 298 3.50 -13.73 -2.83
CA THR A 298 4.16 -15.00 -3.11
C THR A 298 3.23 -16.17 -2.74
N PRO A 299 2.30 -16.56 -3.63
CA PRO A 299 1.40 -17.69 -3.38
C PRO A 299 2.13 -18.99 -3.05
N THR A 300 3.31 -19.19 -3.64
CA THR A 300 4.23 -20.29 -3.32
C THR A 300 5.66 -19.74 -3.23
N PRO A 301 6.62 -20.48 -2.67
CA PRO A 301 8.02 -20.03 -2.59
C PRO A 301 8.69 -19.76 -3.94
N THR A 302 8.15 -20.29 -5.04
CA THR A 302 8.72 -20.21 -6.39
C THR A 302 7.85 -19.42 -7.36
N THR A 303 6.67 -18.97 -6.92
CA THR A 303 5.70 -18.29 -7.76
C THR A 303 5.32 -16.96 -7.13
N TYR A 304 5.39 -15.91 -7.93
CA TYR A 304 4.99 -14.56 -7.57
C TYR A 304 3.70 -14.21 -8.29
N LYS A 305 2.84 -13.47 -7.60
CA LYS A 305 1.61 -12.91 -8.15
C LYS A 305 1.66 -11.40 -7.99
N LEU A 306 1.71 -10.72 -9.13
CA LEU A 306 1.55 -9.27 -9.22
C LEU A 306 0.10 -8.96 -9.58
N VAL A 307 -0.55 -8.12 -8.81
CA VAL A 307 -1.82 -7.48 -9.18
C VAL A 307 -1.54 -6.00 -9.43
N MET A 308 -1.88 -5.55 -10.63
CA MET A 308 -1.74 -4.17 -11.06
C MET A 308 -3.11 -3.56 -11.30
N ALA A 309 -3.39 -2.38 -10.75
CA ALA A 309 -4.54 -1.56 -11.13
C ALA A 309 -4.09 -0.33 -11.92
N TYR A 310 -4.91 0.10 -12.88
CA TYR A 310 -4.57 1.18 -13.81
C TYR A 310 -5.81 1.84 -14.41
N ALA A 311 -5.65 3.07 -14.89
CA ALA A 311 -6.70 3.78 -15.61
C ALA A 311 -6.86 3.24 -17.04
N ILE A 312 -8.11 3.24 -17.52
CA ILE A 312 -8.49 2.82 -18.87
C ILE A 312 -9.31 3.94 -19.53
N PRO A 313 -8.92 4.43 -20.71
CA PRO A 313 -9.72 5.39 -21.45
C PRO A 313 -10.97 4.72 -22.02
N VAL A 314 -12.07 5.46 -21.99
CA VAL A 314 -13.38 5.06 -22.52
C VAL A 314 -13.87 6.17 -23.44
N TYR A 315 -14.13 5.82 -24.70
CA TYR A 315 -14.67 6.75 -25.69
C TYR A 315 -15.99 7.39 -25.20
N PRO A 316 -16.28 8.68 -25.50
CA PRO A 316 -15.45 9.61 -26.28
C PRO A 316 -14.31 10.29 -25.51
N SER A 317 -14.47 10.51 -24.20
CA SER A 317 -13.55 11.33 -23.40
C SER A 317 -13.68 11.07 -21.90
N HIS A 318 -13.70 9.80 -21.50
CA HIS A 318 -13.86 9.39 -20.11
C HIS A 318 -12.84 8.34 -19.72
N TRP A 319 -12.82 8.02 -18.42
CA TRP A 319 -11.95 7.01 -17.87
C TRP A 319 -12.71 6.09 -16.94
N THR A 320 -12.19 4.87 -16.85
CA THR A 320 -12.56 3.85 -15.88
C THR A 320 -11.29 3.19 -15.35
N VAL A 321 -11.43 2.09 -14.63
CA VAL A 321 -10.33 1.35 -14.03
C VAL A 321 -10.30 -0.10 -14.50
N GLY A 322 -9.08 -0.62 -14.64
CA GLY A 322 -8.82 -2.03 -14.87
C GLY A 322 -7.84 -2.59 -13.86
N ALA A 323 -7.78 -3.91 -13.83
CA ALA A 323 -6.77 -4.63 -13.09
C ALA A 323 -6.25 -5.84 -13.89
N THR A 324 -4.95 -6.09 -13.80
CA THR A 324 -4.30 -7.26 -14.39
C THR A 324 -3.55 -8.02 -13.31
N GLU A 325 -3.73 -9.33 -13.32
CA GLU A 325 -2.99 -10.30 -12.53
C GLU A 325 -1.94 -10.96 -13.42
N LEU A 326 -0.68 -10.91 -12.98
CA LEU A 326 0.44 -11.62 -13.61
C LEU A 326 0.97 -12.66 -12.63
N ILE A 327 1.14 -13.89 -13.12
CA ILE A 327 1.84 -14.95 -12.41
C ILE A 327 3.24 -15.05 -12.99
N ILE A 328 4.25 -14.95 -12.14
CA ILE A 328 5.67 -14.97 -12.49
C ILE A 328 6.31 -16.17 -11.80
N ALA A 329 7.04 -16.99 -12.55
CA ALA A 329 7.74 -18.14 -12.01
C ALA A 329 9.01 -18.42 -12.81
N ALA A 330 9.96 -19.13 -12.19
CA ALA A 330 11.11 -19.66 -12.90
C ALA A 330 10.65 -20.87 -13.73
N HIS A 331 11.01 -20.92 -15.02
CA HIS A 331 10.67 -22.05 -15.87
C HIS A 331 11.41 -23.32 -15.40
N SER A 332 10.74 -24.27 -14.73
CA SER A 332 11.32 -25.61 -14.63
C SER A 332 11.41 -26.18 -16.04
N PRO A 333 12.58 -26.62 -16.54
CA PRO A 333 12.65 -27.31 -17.81
C PRO A 333 11.83 -28.60 -17.66
N SER A 334 10.58 -28.56 -18.13
CA SER A 334 9.77 -29.76 -18.25
C SER A 334 10.52 -30.72 -19.15
N ARG A 335 10.79 -31.94 -18.65
CA ARG A 335 11.17 -33.09 -19.46
C ARG A 335 10.17 -33.20 -20.61
N SER A 336 10.55 -32.68 -21.78
CA SER A 336 9.84 -32.95 -23.02
C SER A 336 9.93 -34.45 -23.26
N SER A 337 8.77 -35.10 -23.27
CA SER A 337 8.47 -36.37 -23.95
C SER A 337 9.68 -37.14 -24.46
N LEU A 338 10.08 -38.18 -23.74
CA LEU A 338 10.97 -39.23 -24.23
C LEU A 338 10.34 -39.84 -25.50
N SER A 339 10.85 -39.46 -26.67
CA SER A 339 10.90 -40.38 -27.81
C SER A 339 12.07 -41.32 -27.54
N GLU A 340 11.76 -42.61 -27.40
CA GLU A 340 12.73 -43.69 -27.31
C GLU A 340 13.73 -43.62 -28.47
N SER A 341 14.99 -43.38 -28.15
CA SER A 341 16.11 -43.87 -28.96
C SER A 341 17.15 -44.42 -27.99
N SER A 342 17.25 -45.74 -28.01
CA SER A 342 18.22 -46.55 -27.30
C SER A 342 19.63 -46.28 -27.83
N ASP A 343 20.41 -45.47 -27.13
CA ASP A 343 21.87 -45.49 -27.25
C ASP A 343 22.51 -45.32 -25.86
N PRO A 344 23.53 -46.13 -25.51
CA PRO A 344 24.22 -46.04 -24.22
C PRO A 344 25.15 -44.81 -24.16
N PRO A 345 25.24 -44.09 -23.03
CA PRO A 345 26.08 -42.90 -22.93
C PRO A 345 27.55 -43.27 -22.70
N SER A 346 28.44 -42.63 -23.47
CA SER A 346 29.88 -42.63 -23.30
C SER A 346 30.31 -41.64 -22.19
N PRO A 347 31.40 -41.92 -21.42
CA PRO A 347 31.77 -41.13 -20.26
C PRO A 347 32.85 -40.10 -20.61
N SER A 348 32.46 -38.88 -20.98
CA SER A 348 33.42 -37.74 -21.02
C SER A 348 32.74 -36.38 -21.16
N SER A 349 32.49 -35.69 -20.05
CA SER A 349 32.78 -34.25 -19.87
C SER A 349 32.32 -33.79 -18.48
N VAL A 350 33.28 -33.72 -17.56
CA VAL A 350 33.17 -32.96 -16.31
C VAL A 350 33.55 -31.51 -16.64
N PHE A 351 32.88 -30.54 -15.98
CA PHE A 351 33.02 -29.08 -16.04
C PHE A 351 32.17 -28.30 -17.05
N GLY A 352 30.89 -28.12 -16.71
CA GLY A 352 30.10 -26.94 -17.12
C GLY A 352 29.87 -26.02 -15.91
N PRO A 353 29.71 -24.69 -16.08
CA PRO A 353 29.41 -23.78 -14.98
C PRO A 353 28.06 -24.15 -14.36
N GLY A 354 27.90 -23.87 -13.06
CA GLY A 354 26.77 -24.31 -12.22
C GLY A 354 25.37 -24.03 -12.78
N PRO A 355 24.31 -24.60 -12.15
CA PRO A 355 22.97 -24.63 -12.72
C PRO A 355 22.50 -23.21 -13.09
N LEU A 356 22.32 -22.97 -14.40
CA LEU A 356 21.67 -21.78 -14.92
C LEU A 356 20.27 -21.71 -14.28
N SER A 357 20.09 -20.83 -13.31
CA SER A 357 18.77 -20.57 -12.73
C SER A 357 17.84 -20.15 -13.86
N SER A 358 16.73 -20.87 -14.02
CA SER A 358 15.77 -20.59 -15.08
C SER A 358 15.20 -19.18 -14.97
N PRO A 359 14.98 -18.48 -16.10
CA PRO A 359 14.61 -17.08 -16.06
C PRO A 359 13.23 -16.88 -15.42
N LEU A 360 13.15 -15.92 -14.48
CA LEU A 360 11.89 -15.44 -13.90
C LEU A 360 11.10 -14.65 -14.95
N THR A 361 10.03 -15.23 -15.47
CA THR A 361 9.18 -14.62 -16.50
C THR A 361 7.69 -14.81 -16.18
N VAL A 362 6.84 -14.02 -16.83
CA VAL A 362 5.38 -14.14 -16.72
C VAL A 362 4.92 -15.43 -17.40
N VAL A 363 4.28 -16.31 -16.63
CA VAL A 363 3.72 -17.58 -17.09
C VAL A 363 2.21 -17.51 -17.34
N SER A 364 1.51 -16.55 -16.73
CA SER A 364 0.08 -16.34 -16.95
C SER A 364 -0.31 -14.89 -16.71
N SER A 365 -1.28 -14.40 -17.49
CA SER A 365 -1.86 -13.06 -17.36
C SER A 365 -3.39 -13.14 -17.41
N ARG A 366 -4.08 -12.39 -16.54
CA ARG A 366 -5.54 -12.24 -16.55
C ARG A 366 -5.92 -10.79 -16.30
N THR A 367 -6.86 -10.27 -17.07
CA THR A 367 -7.29 -8.87 -16.98
C THR A 367 -8.79 -8.78 -16.72
N ALA A 368 -9.18 -7.83 -15.87
CA ALA A 368 -10.55 -7.42 -15.67
C ALA A 368 -10.69 -5.91 -15.87
N ARG A 369 -11.83 -5.47 -16.39
CA ARG A 369 -12.18 -4.06 -16.57
C ARG A 369 -13.45 -3.76 -15.80
N ALA A 370 -13.53 -2.58 -15.19
CA ALA A 370 -14.75 -2.10 -14.55
C ALA A 370 -15.83 -1.78 -15.59
N LEU A 371 -15.44 -1.45 -16.83
CA LEU A 371 -16.32 -1.36 -17.98
C LEU A 371 -15.90 -2.36 -19.05
N ASP A 372 -16.77 -3.34 -19.31
CA ASP A 372 -16.61 -4.31 -20.40
C ASP A 372 -17.87 -4.27 -21.28
N VAL A 373 -17.68 -3.97 -22.58
CA VAL A 373 -18.77 -3.84 -23.56
C VAL A 373 -18.77 -5.13 -24.38
N PRO A 374 -19.76 -6.03 -24.18
CA PRO A 374 -19.84 -7.26 -24.94
C PRO A 374 -20.10 -6.95 -26.42
N PRO A 375 -19.51 -7.71 -27.35
CA PRO A 375 -19.88 -7.62 -28.75
C PRO A 375 -21.31 -8.17 -28.98
N GLY A 376 -22.01 -7.61 -29.96
CA GLY A 376 -23.32 -8.11 -30.42
C GLY A 376 -24.54 -7.54 -29.69
N PHE A 377 -25.69 -8.17 -29.91
CA PHE A 377 -26.95 -7.80 -29.26
C PHE A 377 -26.97 -8.29 -27.81
N ILE A 378 -27.50 -7.46 -26.93
CA ILE A 378 -27.66 -7.75 -25.51
C ILE A 378 -29.12 -7.55 -25.13
N ASP A 379 -29.61 -8.32 -24.17
CA ASP A 379 -30.95 -8.13 -23.62
C ASP A 379 -31.07 -6.82 -22.82
N ASP A 380 -32.31 -6.41 -22.55
CA ASP A 380 -32.61 -5.15 -21.86
C ASP A 380 -32.05 -5.08 -20.44
N ASN A 381 -31.96 -6.21 -19.73
CA ASN A 381 -31.44 -6.25 -18.37
C ASN A 381 -29.92 -6.00 -18.38
N LYS A 382 -29.20 -6.66 -19.29
CA LYS A 382 -27.76 -6.47 -19.51
C LYS A 382 -27.48 -5.05 -19.99
N LEU A 383 -28.31 -4.50 -20.89
CA LEU A 383 -28.20 -3.10 -21.33
C LEU A 383 -28.40 -2.13 -20.16
N ARG A 384 -29.38 -2.36 -19.27
CA ARG A 384 -29.60 -1.54 -18.07
C ARG A 384 -28.40 -1.55 -17.14
N LEU A 385 -27.86 -2.73 -16.81
CA LEU A 385 -26.66 -2.85 -15.97
C LEU A 385 -25.46 -2.16 -16.62
N MET A 386 -25.32 -2.24 -17.93
CA MET A 386 -24.29 -1.52 -18.67
C MET A 386 -24.48 0.00 -18.63
N ARG A 387 -25.71 0.51 -18.74
CA ARG A 387 -26.00 1.95 -18.59
C ARG A 387 -25.64 2.45 -17.20
N GLU A 388 -25.94 1.67 -16.15
CA GLU A 388 -25.52 1.99 -14.79
C GLU A 388 -24.00 2.04 -14.66
N GLN A 389 -23.28 1.06 -15.22
CA GLN A 389 -21.81 1.00 -15.23
C GLN A 389 -21.20 2.16 -16.03
N TRP A 390 -21.77 2.46 -17.19
CA TRP A 390 -21.40 3.59 -18.04
C TRP A 390 -21.58 4.93 -17.33
N GLY A 391 -22.63 5.07 -16.51
CA GLY A 391 -22.89 6.26 -15.70
C GLY A 391 -21.88 6.52 -14.58
N ARG A 392 -20.94 5.60 -14.33
CA ARG A 392 -19.88 5.75 -13.32
C ARG A 392 -18.54 6.20 -13.90
N LYS A 393 -18.44 6.38 -15.22
CA LYS A 393 -17.21 6.89 -15.85
C LYS A 393 -16.83 8.27 -15.32
N VAL A 394 -15.54 8.56 -15.24
CA VAL A 394 -15.02 9.85 -14.75
C VAL A 394 -14.37 10.63 -15.89
N ALA A 395 -14.29 11.95 -15.77
CA ALA A 395 -13.63 12.78 -16.79
C ALA A 395 -12.12 12.54 -16.85
N ARG A 396 -11.51 12.35 -15.68
CA ARG A 396 -10.09 12.11 -15.46
C ARG A 396 -9.94 11.29 -14.17
N VAL A 397 -8.82 10.60 -14.04
CA VAL A 397 -8.46 9.83 -12.84
C VAL A 397 -7.33 10.57 -12.14
N ALA A 398 -7.53 10.94 -10.87
CA ALA A 398 -6.49 11.55 -10.04
C ALA A 398 -5.53 10.48 -9.51
N ASP A 399 -6.08 9.39 -8.97
CA ASP A 399 -5.31 8.23 -8.50
C ASP A 399 -6.15 6.95 -8.56
N THR A 400 -5.50 5.78 -8.61
CA THR A 400 -6.13 4.46 -8.45
C THR A 400 -5.27 3.49 -7.64
N GLN A 401 -5.84 2.91 -6.58
CA GLN A 401 -5.13 2.01 -5.67
C GLN A 401 -5.81 0.63 -5.56
N THR A 402 -5.02 -0.42 -5.35
CA THR A 402 -5.49 -1.80 -5.09
C THR A 402 -4.72 -2.42 -3.92
N ASP A 403 -5.40 -3.27 -3.14
CA ASP A 403 -4.77 -4.17 -2.15
C ASP A 403 -4.87 -5.65 -2.60
N GLY A 404 -5.24 -5.88 -3.86
CA GLY A 404 -5.46 -7.20 -4.46
C GLY A 404 -6.89 -7.73 -4.27
N LYS A 405 -7.69 -7.10 -3.40
CA LYS A 405 -9.10 -7.45 -3.13
C LYS A 405 -10.02 -6.29 -3.45
N TRP A 406 -9.68 -5.10 -2.98
CA TRP A 406 -10.38 -3.85 -3.21
C TRP A 406 -9.64 -3.01 -4.22
N LEU A 407 -10.39 -2.23 -4.97
CA LEU A 407 -9.86 -1.25 -5.90
C LEU A 407 -10.60 0.07 -5.70
N VAL A 408 -9.86 1.16 -5.61
CA VAL A 408 -10.40 2.51 -5.44
C VAL A 408 -9.97 3.38 -6.61
N LEU A 409 -10.92 4.07 -7.23
CA LEU A 409 -10.69 5.09 -8.25
C LEU A 409 -11.08 6.46 -7.71
N ALA A 410 -10.14 7.40 -7.71
CA ALA A 410 -10.40 8.80 -7.39
C ALA A 410 -10.57 9.62 -8.68
N PRO A 411 -11.68 10.34 -8.88
CA PRO A 411 -11.83 11.26 -9.99
C PRO A 411 -10.91 12.49 -9.82
N ALA A 412 -10.42 13.02 -10.94
CA ALA A 412 -9.78 14.33 -11.00
C ALA A 412 -10.77 15.38 -11.53
N PRO A 413 -10.60 16.67 -11.15
CA PRO A 413 -11.39 17.75 -11.72
C PRO A 413 -11.12 17.86 -13.23
N ARG A 414 -12.13 18.31 -13.98
CA ARG A 414 -11.91 18.72 -15.36
C ARG A 414 -11.02 19.96 -15.34
N GLU A 415 -9.98 19.97 -16.18
CA GLU A 415 -9.33 21.22 -16.54
C GLU A 415 -10.40 22.08 -17.21
N MET A 416 -10.81 23.16 -16.53
CA MET A 416 -11.63 24.18 -17.16
C MET A 416 -10.69 25.04 -18.00
N SER A 417 -10.67 24.82 -19.32
CA SER A 417 -10.15 25.86 -20.20
C SER A 417 -11.11 27.04 -20.19
N SER A 418 -10.59 28.26 -20.29
CA SER A 418 -11.36 29.51 -20.42
C SER A 418 -12.48 29.39 -21.48
N ASP A 419 -12.22 28.68 -22.58
CA ASP A 419 -13.17 28.42 -23.67
C ASP A 419 -14.38 27.55 -23.31
N THR A 420 -14.31 26.75 -22.24
CA THR A 420 -15.39 25.81 -21.87
C THR A 420 -16.54 26.51 -21.13
N LEU A 421 -16.27 27.63 -20.45
CA LEU A 421 -17.29 28.46 -19.80
C LEU A 421 -18.31 29.01 -20.83
N HIS A 422 -17.88 29.29 -22.06
CA HIS A 422 -18.78 29.75 -23.13
C HIS A 422 -19.60 28.64 -23.80
N ARG A 423 -19.11 27.39 -23.81
CA ARG A 423 -19.81 26.27 -24.48
C ARG A 423 -20.82 25.53 -23.60
N ILE A 424 -20.74 25.65 -22.28
CA ILE A 424 -21.75 25.08 -21.36
C ILE A 424 -23.11 25.78 -21.53
N ALA A 425 -23.13 27.02 -22.04
CA ALA A 425 -24.37 27.74 -22.33
C ALA A 425 -25.18 27.16 -23.53
N SER A 426 -24.63 26.25 -24.34
CA SER A 426 -25.25 25.83 -25.60
C SER A 426 -25.39 24.32 -25.85
N ALA A 427 -25.09 23.45 -24.88
CA ALA A 427 -25.17 21.99 -25.09
C ALA A 427 -25.99 21.26 -24.00
N SER A 428 -27.27 21.02 -24.30
CA SER A 428 -28.14 20.07 -23.61
C SER A 428 -27.89 18.64 -24.14
N ALA A 429 -27.02 17.83 -23.49
CA ALA A 429 -27.05 16.35 -23.52
C ALA A 429 -25.82 15.63 -22.89
N THR A 430 -25.14 16.18 -21.87
CA THR A 430 -24.22 15.35 -21.07
C THR A 430 -24.83 15.06 -19.70
N PRO A 431 -24.94 13.78 -19.26
CA PRO A 431 -25.37 13.51 -17.89
C PRO A 431 -24.38 14.20 -16.93
N PRO A 432 -24.85 14.75 -15.80
CA PRO A 432 -23.96 15.44 -14.87
C PRO A 432 -22.87 14.46 -14.41
N LEU A 433 -21.62 14.71 -14.81
CA LEU A 433 -20.50 13.94 -14.29
C LEU A 433 -20.39 14.21 -12.79
N ARG A 434 -20.20 13.14 -12.02
CA ARG A 434 -20.24 13.15 -10.56
C ARG A 434 -19.07 13.97 -9.97
N SER A 435 -19.24 14.41 -8.72
CA SER A 435 -18.27 15.21 -7.96
C SER A 435 -16.83 14.70 -8.10
N SER A 436 -15.86 15.61 -8.28
CA SER A 436 -14.42 15.31 -8.28
C SER A 436 -13.88 14.90 -6.92
N THR A 437 -14.71 14.91 -5.88
CA THR A 437 -14.34 14.52 -4.52
C THR A 437 -14.88 13.15 -4.12
N THR A 438 -15.87 12.61 -4.85
CA THR A 438 -16.48 11.31 -4.50
C THR A 438 -15.70 10.16 -5.13
N LEU A 439 -15.08 9.31 -4.32
CA LEU A 439 -14.30 8.17 -4.80
C LEU A 439 -15.18 6.97 -5.10
N GLN A 440 -14.71 6.08 -5.97
CA GLN A 440 -15.43 4.87 -6.38
C GLN A 440 -14.75 3.63 -5.83
N LEU A 441 -15.50 2.79 -5.10
CA LEU A 441 -15.03 1.52 -4.58
C LEU A 441 -15.51 0.36 -5.44
N TYR A 442 -14.57 -0.49 -5.83
CA TYR A 442 -14.80 -1.72 -6.57
C TYR A 442 -14.24 -2.93 -5.83
N ARG A 443 -14.90 -4.08 -6.02
CA ARG A 443 -14.41 -5.38 -5.60
C ARG A 443 -13.71 -6.06 -6.78
N LEU A 444 -12.47 -6.48 -6.55
CA LEU A 444 -11.71 -7.31 -7.47
C LEU A 444 -11.86 -8.78 -7.07
N SER A 445 -12.37 -9.58 -8.00
CA SER A 445 -12.50 -11.03 -7.86
C SER A 445 -11.56 -11.69 -8.85
N LEU A 446 -10.50 -12.31 -8.33
CA LEU A 446 -9.56 -13.12 -9.09
C LEU A 446 -9.79 -14.59 -8.71
N PRO A 447 -10.17 -15.47 -9.64
CA PRO A 447 -10.34 -16.88 -9.32
C PRO A 447 -8.99 -17.49 -8.94
N SER A 448 -8.96 -18.26 -7.85
CA SER A 448 -7.88 -19.20 -7.58
C SER A 448 -7.88 -20.25 -8.70
N ALA A 449 -6.70 -20.78 -9.07
CA ALA A 449 -6.46 -21.75 -10.15
C ALA A 449 -7.55 -22.85 -10.28
N PRO A 450 -7.76 -23.44 -11.47
CA PRO A 450 -9.08 -23.79 -11.98
C PRO A 450 -9.81 -24.78 -11.06
N ALA A 451 -10.77 -24.27 -10.29
CA ALA A 451 -11.69 -25.12 -9.55
C ALA A 451 -12.66 -25.77 -10.56
N ARG A 452 -12.43 -27.05 -10.88
CA ARG A 452 -13.30 -27.93 -11.68
C ARG A 452 -13.41 -27.56 -13.18
N PRO A 453 -13.51 -28.56 -14.09
CA PRO A 453 -13.64 -28.36 -15.54
C PRO A 453 -14.93 -27.65 -16.01
N HIS A 454 -15.77 -27.17 -15.08
CA HIS A 454 -17.01 -26.46 -15.37
C HIS A 454 -17.12 -25.07 -14.71
N SER A 455 -16.11 -24.59 -13.97
CA SER A 455 -16.13 -23.20 -13.48
C SER A 455 -15.31 -22.29 -14.39
N THR A 456 -16.02 -21.51 -15.21
CA THR A 456 -15.48 -20.43 -16.02
C THR A 456 -15.25 -19.20 -15.14
N GLY A 457 -14.47 -19.33 -14.06
CA GLY A 457 -14.16 -18.22 -13.19
C GLY A 457 -13.45 -17.11 -13.98
N GLN A 458 -14.18 -16.09 -14.40
CA GLN A 458 -13.61 -14.91 -15.04
C GLN A 458 -13.20 -13.91 -13.96
N SER A 459 -12.04 -13.29 -14.14
CA SER A 459 -11.65 -12.14 -13.32
C SER A 459 -12.66 -11.02 -13.51
N LYS A 460 -13.20 -10.49 -12.41
CA LYS A 460 -14.28 -9.50 -12.45
C LYS A 460 -13.98 -8.33 -11.53
N ILE A 461 -14.29 -7.13 -12.02
CA ILE A 461 -14.36 -5.91 -11.21
C ILE A 461 -15.83 -5.55 -11.05
N THR A 462 -16.30 -5.44 -9.80
CA THR A 462 -17.71 -5.11 -9.50
C THR A 462 -17.77 -3.85 -8.67
N PHE A 463 -18.55 -2.86 -9.11
CA PHE A 463 -18.79 -1.66 -8.31
C PHE A 463 -19.50 -2.03 -7.00
N VAL A 464 -19.07 -1.42 -5.90
CA VAL A 464 -19.64 -1.67 -4.57
C VAL A 464 -20.37 -0.45 -4.05
N ARG A 465 -19.68 0.69 -3.93
CA ARG A 465 -20.26 1.94 -3.43
C ARG A 465 -19.37 3.14 -3.73
N TYR A 466 -19.89 4.32 -3.44
CA TYR A 466 -19.10 5.54 -3.37
C TYR A 466 -18.47 5.69 -1.98
N LEU A 467 -17.31 6.31 -1.92
CA LEU A 467 -16.68 6.76 -0.68
C LEU A 467 -16.84 8.28 -0.62
N GLU A 468 -17.68 8.73 0.31
CA GLU A 468 -17.99 10.14 0.53
C GLU A 468 -17.17 10.71 1.68
N GLY A 469 -17.13 12.04 1.78
CA GLY A 469 -16.52 12.78 2.89
C GLY A 469 -15.40 13.71 2.44
N GLN A 470 -14.63 13.29 1.43
CA GLN A 470 -13.52 14.08 0.90
C GLN A 470 -14.01 15.48 0.43
N THR A 471 -13.31 16.52 0.87
CA THR A 471 -13.74 17.93 0.67
C THR A 471 -13.06 18.62 -0.50
N SER A 472 -12.03 18.01 -1.08
CA SER A 472 -11.24 18.52 -2.20
C SER A 472 -10.74 17.36 -3.07
N PRO A 473 -10.51 17.55 -4.38
CA PRO A 473 -9.93 16.50 -5.21
C PRO A 473 -8.70 15.87 -4.57
N VAL A 474 -8.60 14.56 -4.73
CA VAL A 474 -7.49 13.78 -4.15
C VAL A 474 -6.25 13.96 -5.01
N CYS A 475 -5.09 14.14 -4.39
CA CYS A 475 -3.79 14.11 -5.08
C CYS A 475 -3.04 12.78 -4.87
N ALA A 476 -3.32 12.06 -3.78
CA ALA A 476 -2.74 10.73 -3.54
C ALA A 476 -3.68 9.82 -2.73
N LEU A 477 -3.66 8.53 -3.05
CA LEU A 477 -4.32 7.47 -2.30
C LEU A 477 -3.29 6.45 -1.80
N ALA A 478 -3.60 5.84 -0.67
CA ALA A 478 -2.97 4.60 -0.25
C ALA A 478 -4.02 3.58 0.16
N LEU A 479 -3.78 2.33 -0.20
CA LEU A 479 -4.67 1.21 0.13
C LEU A 479 -3.90 0.03 0.69
N ALA A 480 -4.38 -0.52 1.81
CA ALA A 480 -3.82 -1.73 2.42
C ALA A 480 -4.84 -2.40 3.34
N ASP A 481 -5.01 -3.71 3.20
CA ASP A 481 -5.83 -4.56 4.08
C ASP A 481 -7.26 -4.04 4.31
N GLY A 482 -7.93 -3.59 3.25
CA GLY A 482 -9.28 -3.03 3.32
C GLY A 482 -9.37 -1.70 4.08
N ARG A 483 -8.27 -0.96 4.22
CA ARG A 483 -8.25 0.44 4.64
C ARG A 483 -7.76 1.30 3.49
N CYS A 484 -8.49 2.38 3.21
CA CYS A 484 -8.11 3.41 2.23
C CYS A 484 -7.82 4.72 2.96
N VAL A 485 -6.74 5.39 2.57
CA VAL A 485 -6.37 6.73 3.01
C VAL A 485 -6.30 7.63 1.78
N SER A 486 -6.93 8.80 1.83
CA SER A 486 -6.79 9.85 0.81
C SER A 486 -6.08 11.07 1.37
N LEU A 487 -5.33 11.73 0.49
CA LEU A 487 -4.81 13.07 0.69
C LEU A 487 -5.45 14.01 -0.35
N GLY A 488 -6.14 15.04 0.13
CA GLY A 488 -6.75 16.07 -0.70
C GLY A 488 -5.77 17.17 -1.08
N MET A 489 -6.02 17.84 -2.21
CA MET A 489 -5.24 19.02 -2.62
C MET A 489 -5.31 20.19 -1.64
N ASN A 490 -6.25 20.18 -0.67
CA ASN A 490 -6.35 21.15 0.41
C ASN A 490 -5.71 20.67 1.73
N GLY A 491 -4.95 19.57 1.72
CA GLY A 491 -4.35 18.97 2.91
C GLY A 491 -5.31 18.11 3.75
N SER A 492 -6.61 18.04 3.39
CA SER A 492 -7.56 17.18 4.12
C SER A 492 -7.21 15.70 3.94
N ILE A 493 -7.38 14.93 5.01
CA ILE A 493 -7.10 13.49 5.02
C ILE A 493 -8.33 12.74 5.50
N TRP A 494 -8.74 11.75 4.71
CA TRP A 494 -9.83 10.86 5.05
C TRP A 494 -9.36 9.41 5.06
N VAL A 495 -9.99 8.62 5.92
CA VAL A 495 -9.75 7.18 6.03
C VAL A 495 -11.06 6.43 5.95
N TRP A 496 -11.10 5.36 5.17
CA TRP A 496 -12.26 4.46 5.06
C TRP A 496 -11.91 3.03 5.42
N ASP A 497 -12.83 2.38 6.15
CA ASP A 497 -12.93 0.93 6.26
C ASP A 497 -13.74 0.40 5.07
N LEU A 498 -13.08 -0.31 4.17
CA LEU A 498 -13.69 -0.79 2.95
C LEU A 498 -14.58 -2.02 3.15
N GLU A 499 -14.45 -2.72 4.26
CA GLU A 499 -15.33 -3.85 4.59
C GLU A 499 -16.62 -3.35 5.23
N ASN A 500 -16.50 -2.46 6.24
CA ASN A 500 -17.62 -2.01 7.05
C ASN A 500 -18.33 -0.77 6.47
N GLY A 501 -17.72 -0.07 5.52
CA GLY A 501 -18.33 1.12 4.89
C GLY A 501 -18.27 2.39 5.73
N THR A 502 -17.45 2.42 6.78
CA THR A 502 -17.28 3.61 7.62
C THR A 502 -16.15 4.49 7.10
N GLY A 503 -16.30 5.82 7.20
CA GLY A 503 -15.26 6.80 6.92
C GLY A 503 -15.04 7.74 8.11
N ALA A 504 -13.83 8.30 8.23
CA ALA A 504 -13.50 9.30 9.23
C ALA A 504 -12.53 10.34 8.65
N GLU A 505 -12.76 11.60 8.99
CA GLU A 505 -11.81 12.69 8.77
C GLU A 505 -10.68 12.58 9.79
N VAL A 506 -9.44 12.56 9.31
CA VAL A 506 -8.22 12.54 10.14
C VAL A 506 -7.60 13.94 10.23
N ALA A 507 -7.68 14.70 9.13
CA ALA A 507 -7.20 16.07 9.08
C ALA A 507 -8.19 16.92 8.29
N ALA A 508 -8.58 18.05 8.89
CA ALA A 508 -9.38 19.06 8.23
C ALA A 508 -8.59 19.76 7.11
N PRO A 509 -9.26 20.42 6.15
CA PRO A 509 -8.60 21.27 5.17
C PRO A 509 -7.69 22.29 5.84
N THR A 510 -6.46 22.44 5.35
CA THR A 510 -5.58 23.54 5.74
C THR A 510 -6.20 24.84 5.21
N SER A 511 -6.30 25.87 6.05
CA SER A 511 -6.85 27.18 5.69
C SER A 511 -5.90 27.91 4.76
N ILE A 512 -5.96 27.59 3.47
CA ILE A 512 -5.11 28.21 2.46
C ILE A 512 -5.99 29.15 1.63
N PRO A 513 -5.62 30.43 1.46
CA PRO A 513 -6.42 31.39 0.71
C PRO A 513 -6.69 30.87 -0.70
N TYR A 514 -7.96 30.88 -1.10
CA TYR A 514 -8.49 30.46 -2.41
C TYR A 514 -7.95 31.26 -3.64
N HIS A 515 -6.86 32.01 -3.48
CA HIS A 515 -6.38 33.00 -4.47
C HIS A 515 -5.22 32.53 -5.35
N LEU A 516 -4.64 31.35 -5.10
CA LEU A 516 -3.73 30.70 -6.05
C LEU A 516 -4.53 29.58 -6.72
N GLY A 517 -4.51 29.53 -8.06
CA GLY A 517 -5.37 28.64 -8.86
C GLY A 517 -5.30 27.16 -8.45
N TRP A 518 -6.13 26.33 -9.08
CA TRP A 518 -6.12 24.86 -8.91
C TRP A 518 -4.84 24.19 -9.44
N GLU A 519 -3.66 24.73 -9.15
CA GLU A 519 -2.41 24.04 -9.38
C GLU A 519 -2.43 22.75 -8.54
N ALA A 520 -2.33 21.63 -9.26
CA ALA A 520 -2.31 20.31 -8.66
C ALA A 520 -1.19 20.27 -7.63
N ARG A 521 -1.54 20.12 -6.34
CA ARG A 521 -0.54 19.89 -5.30
C ARG A 521 -0.06 18.45 -5.42
N PRO A 522 1.17 18.18 -5.89
CA PRO A 522 1.70 16.84 -5.79
C PRO A 522 1.88 16.51 -4.31
N GLY A 523 1.54 15.28 -3.95
CA GLY A 523 1.74 14.78 -2.61
C GLY A 523 1.86 13.28 -2.63
N SER A 524 2.34 12.73 -1.53
CA SER A 524 2.45 11.30 -1.30
C SER A 524 1.81 10.96 0.04
N VAL A 525 1.15 9.80 0.08
CA VAL A 525 0.60 9.25 1.31
C VAL A 525 0.98 7.78 1.41
N VAL A 526 1.51 7.40 2.57
CA VAL A 526 1.76 6.00 2.94
C VAL A 526 1.27 5.78 4.36
N PHE A 527 0.88 4.55 4.69
CA PHE A 527 0.43 4.23 6.03
C PHE A 527 0.74 2.78 6.37
N ASP A 528 0.83 2.51 7.68
CA ASP A 528 0.86 1.18 8.25
C ASP A 528 -0.31 0.99 9.24
N ASP A 529 -0.23 0.01 10.12
CA ASP A 529 -1.27 -0.24 11.12
C ASP A 529 -1.36 0.80 12.24
N ARG A 530 -0.34 1.65 12.40
CA ARG A 530 -0.21 2.62 13.49
C ARG A 530 -0.13 4.07 13.05
N ARG A 531 0.31 4.35 11.82
CA ARG A 531 0.58 5.72 11.37
C ARG A 531 0.21 5.97 9.92
N ILE A 532 -0.12 7.21 9.63
CA ILE A 532 -0.17 7.79 8.29
C ILE A 532 1.03 8.75 8.16
N ILE A 533 1.68 8.74 7.01
CA ILE A 533 2.70 9.71 6.63
C ILE A 533 2.24 10.38 5.36
N THR A 534 2.20 11.70 5.40
CA THR A 534 1.98 12.53 4.21
C THR A 534 3.24 13.32 3.93
N ALA A 535 3.55 13.48 2.65
CA ALA A 535 4.57 14.40 2.19
C ALA A 535 3.96 15.27 1.08
N ASP A 536 4.01 16.58 1.28
CA ASP A 536 3.56 17.58 0.33
C ASP A 536 4.49 18.80 0.41
N ARG A 537 4.09 19.92 -0.21
CA ARG A 537 4.86 21.18 -0.19
C ARG A 537 5.10 21.73 1.22
N ASP A 538 4.26 21.38 2.19
CA ASP A 538 4.36 21.86 3.58
C ASP A 538 5.29 20.96 4.42
N GLY A 539 5.83 19.89 3.82
CA GLY A 539 6.82 18.98 4.39
C GLY A 539 6.25 17.60 4.69
N ILE A 540 6.97 16.85 5.54
CA ILE A 540 6.59 15.48 5.93
C ILE A 540 5.87 15.51 7.28
N VAL A 541 4.66 14.99 7.33
CA VAL A 541 3.82 14.93 8.54
C VAL A 541 3.48 13.49 8.89
N VAL A 542 3.79 13.09 10.12
CA VAL A 542 3.51 11.78 10.71
C VAL A 542 2.30 11.89 11.62
N ARG A 543 1.29 11.06 11.39
CA ARG A 543 0.08 10.98 12.22
C ARG A 543 0.01 9.61 12.89
N ARG A 544 0.14 9.56 14.21
CA ARG A 544 0.19 8.32 15.01
C ARG A 544 -1.14 8.03 15.70
N PHE A 545 -1.64 6.81 15.56
CA PHE A 545 -2.93 6.37 16.10
C PHE A 545 -2.80 5.55 17.39
N ASP A 546 -1.58 5.25 17.84
CA ASP A 546 -1.30 4.45 19.05
C ASP A 546 -1.32 5.24 20.37
N ILE A 547 -1.86 6.47 20.34
CA ILE A 547 -2.15 7.31 21.51
C ILE A 547 -3.04 6.63 22.55
#